data_AF-A0A9E5YBI1-F1
#
_entry.id   AF-A0A9E5YBI1-F1
#
_cell.length_a   1.000
_cell.length_b   1.000
_cell.length_c   1.000
_cell.angle_alpha   90.00
_cell.angle_beta   90.00
_cell.angle_gamma   90.00
#
_symmetry.space_group_name_H-M   'P 1'
#
loop_
_entity.id
_entity.type
_entity.pdbx_description
1 polymer ?
#
loop_
_entity_poly.entity_id
_entity_poly.type
_entity_poly.pdbx_seq_one_letter_code
_entity_poly.pdbx_strand_id
1 'polypeptide(L)'
;MKSFKQAAIETLKELGKPLHYKDITKLAIKNGLIASEGKTPWATMNAQLSMDIVKNGDNSEFIRTDPGYFYLKTLKVSLSDRVKIKDVSAKARIIKHRINKLLSTKQKGDITEARVAELITLYGDEGLSCYRPISDDEGIDIIVKRRGRLEVVYIQVKSTYGYKEDRGFVSKVKEKTIQNKTRMLMVFVYFDLTEGDLYDHVFCIPAPEFLKLTTNKKKKTTDRVFTVGLKNPDRSKYAEFMIEKRELANKIVEIMDKL
;
A
#
# COMPACT_ATOMS: atom_id res chain seq x y z
N MET A 1 -1.73 -13.75 28.10
CA MET A 1 -1.65 -13.55 26.63
C MET A 1 -0.30 -14.06 26.13
N LYS A 2 -0.28 -14.67 24.94
CA LYS A 2 0.94 -15.20 24.33
C LYS A 2 1.74 -14.07 23.65
N SER A 3 3.02 -14.32 23.38
CA SER A 3 3.78 -13.45 22.48
C SER A 3 3.32 -13.63 21.03
N PHE A 4 3.59 -12.64 20.16
CA PHE A 4 3.30 -12.76 18.71
C PHE A 4 3.95 -14.00 18.10
N LYS A 5 5.20 -14.31 18.49
CA LYS A 5 5.89 -15.53 18.08
C LYS A 5 5.14 -16.81 18.48
N GLN A 6 4.76 -16.92 19.76
CA GLN A 6 4.06 -18.11 20.27
C GLN A 6 2.68 -18.27 19.63
N ALA A 7 1.94 -17.17 19.47
CA ALA A 7 0.64 -17.21 18.83
C ALA A 7 0.72 -17.57 17.34
N ALA A 8 1.77 -17.13 16.64
CA ALA A 8 2.03 -17.54 15.27
C ALA A 8 2.32 -19.04 15.16
N ILE A 9 3.12 -19.60 16.08
CA ILE A 9 3.40 -21.05 16.10
C ILE A 9 2.11 -21.83 16.24
N GLU A 10 1.28 -21.48 17.20
CA GLU A 10 0.02 -22.18 17.45
C GLU A 10 -0.96 -22.05 16.27
N THR A 11 -1.11 -20.84 15.72
CA THR A 11 -1.98 -20.59 14.56
C THR A 11 -1.53 -21.40 13.33
N LEU A 12 -0.22 -21.42 13.06
CA LEU A 12 0.35 -22.19 11.95
C LEU A 12 0.29 -23.70 12.18
N LYS A 13 0.40 -24.13 13.44
CA LYS A 13 0.30 -25.54 13.82
C LYS A 13 -1.13 -26.06 13.68
N GLU A 14 -2.11 -25.26 14.07
CA GLU A 14 -3.53 -25.57 13.95
C GLU A 14 -3.96 -25.70 12.47
N LEU A 15 -3.57 -24.75 11.62
CA LEU A 15 -4.00 -24.77 10.21
C LEU A 15 -3.17 -25.66 9.31
N GLY A 16 -1.94 -26.04 9.70
CA GLY A 16 -1.11 -26.97 8.94
C GLY A 16 -0.80 -26.55 7.50
N LYS A 17 -0.87 -25.24 7.22
CA LYS A 17 -0.56 -24.65 5.90
C LYS A 17 0.18 -23.31 6.05
N PRO A 18 0.92 -22.86 5.03
CA PRO A 18 1.51 -21.53 5.03
C PRO A 18 0.42 -20.46 5.08
N LEU A 19 0.65 -19.41 5.87
CA LEU A 19 -0.30 -18.29 6.02
C LEU A 19 0.40 -16.95 5.88
N HIS A 20 -0.31 -15.98 5.32
CA HIS A 20 0.16 -14.60 5.30
C HIS A 20 0.14 -14.03 6.72
N TYR A 21 1.13 -13.21 7.09
CA TYR A 21 1.25 -12.68 8.46
C TYR A 21 0.00 -11.91 8.93
N LYS A 22 -0.75 -11.29 8.01
CA LYS A 22 -2.03 -10.63 8.33
C LYS A 22 -3.08 -11.65 8.80
N ASP A 23 -3.16 -12.80 8.14
CA ASP A 23 -4.09 -13.87 8.51
C ASP A 23 -3.67 -14.54 9.81
N ILE A 24 -2.37 -14.75 10.02
CA ILE A 24 -1.83 -15.24 11.29
C ILE A 24 -2.24 -14.29 12.43
N THR A 25 -2.10 -12.98 12.21
CA THR A 25 -2.46 -11.97 13.21
C THR A 25 -3.96 -11.94 13.48
N LYS A 26 -4.79 -11.96 12.43
CA LYS A 26 -6.24 -11.94 12.54
C LYS A 26 -6.76 -13.17 13.30
N LEU A 27 -6.23 -14.36 12.99
CA LEU A 27 -6.59 -15.61 13.67
C LEU A 27 -6.09 -15.62 15.11
N ALA A 28 -4.88 -15.15 15.37
CA ALA A 28 -4.34 -15.06 16.72
C ALA A 28 -5.16 -14.12 17.63
N ILE A 29 -5.67 -13.00 17.09
CA ILE A 29 -6.59 -12.12 17.82
C ILE A 29 -7.95 -12.78 18.01
N LYS A 30 -8.51 -13.34 16.92
CA LYS A 30 -9.82 -14.02 16.94
C LYS A 30 -9.88 -15.15 17.97
N ASN A 31 -8.79 -15.91 18.09
CA ASN A 31 -8.67 -17.04 19.01
C ASN A 31 -8.20 -16.61 20.42
N GLY A 32 -8.10 -15.30 20.69
CA GLY A 32 -7.69 -14.77 22.00
C GLY A 32 -6.24 -15.09 22.39
N LEU A 33 -5.40 -15.50 21.44
CA LEU A 33 -3.99 -15.84 21.69
C LEU A 33 -3.18 -14.58 22.01
N ILE A 34 -3.48 -13.49 21.30
CA ILE A 34 -2.92 -12.16 21.51
C ILE A 34 -4.05 -11.14 21.56
N ALA A 35 -3.83 -10.06 22.28
CA ALA A 35 -4.57 -8.82 22.14
C ALA A 35 -3.58 -7.72 21.76
N SER A 36 -4.07 -6.70 21.05
CA SER A 36 -3.24 -5.59 20.63
C SER A 36 -3.98 -4.28 20.81
N GLU A 37 -3.34 -3.35 21.52
CA GLU A 37 -3.76 -1.95 21.64
C GLU A 37 -3.23 -1.08 20.49
N GLY A 38 -2.31 -1.62 19.67
CA GLY A 38 -1.69 -0.92 18.56
C GLY A 38 -2.54 -0.96 17.28
N LYS A 39 -2.40 0.06 16.43
CA LYS A 39 -3.16 0.16 15.16
C LYS A 39 -2.78 -0.89 14.11
N THR A 40 -1.57 -1.48 14.21
CA THR A 40 -0.99 -2.35 13.16
C THR A 40 -0.34 -3.63 13.71
N PRO A 41 -1.08 -4.48 14.47
CA PRO A 41 -0.53 -5.71 15.05
C PRO A 41 0.10 -6.66 14.01
N TRP A 42 -0.38 -6.61 12.76
CA TRP A 42 0.18 -7.42 11.67
C TRP A 42 1.59 -7.00 11.29
N ALA A 43 1.94 -5.73 11.42
CA ALA A 43 3.29 -5.25 11.15
C ALA A 43 4.25 -5.79 12.21
N THR A 44 3.83 -5.78 13.49
CA THR A 44 4.57 -6.41 14.59
C THR A 44 4.72 -7.91 14.38
N MET A 45 3.65 -8.60 13.97
CA MET A 45 3.72 -10.03 13.63
C MET A 45 4.76 -10.29 12.53
N ASN A 46 4.68 -9.59 11.40
CA ASN A 46 5.62 -9.75 10.30
C ASN A 46 7.07 -9.47 10.72
N ALA A 47 7.29 -8.41 11.50
CA ALA A 47 8.62 -8.03 11.98
C ALA A 47 9.20 -9.10 12.91
N GLN A 48 8.43 -9.60 13.87
CA GLN A 48 8.91 -10.63 14.80
C GLN A 48 9.25 -11.93 14.09
N LEU A 49 8.40 -12.39 13.17
CA LEU A 49 8.66 -13.62 12.41
C LEU A 49 9.85 -13.47 11.45
N SER A 50 9.96 -12.32 10.77
CA SER A 50 11.09 -12.05 9.87
C SER A 50 12.41 -11.94 10.63
N MET A 51 12.43 -11.24 11.77
CA MET A 51 13.62 -11.12 12.62
C MET A 51 14.03 -12.46 13.23
N ASP A 52 13.07 -13.31 13.62
CA ASP A 52 13.38 -14.65 14.12
C ASP A 52 14.11 -15.50 13.07
N ILE A 53 13.65 -15.45 11.81
CA ILE A 53 14.31 -16.13 10.69
C ILE A 53 15.70 -15.56 10.45
N VAL A 54 15.87 -14.24 10.44
CA VAL A 54 17.17 -13.59 10.21
C VAL A 54 18.16 -13.89 11.35
N LYS A 55 17.71 -13.85 12.60
CA LYS A 55 18.56 -14.04 13.78
C LYS A 55 18.94 -15.50 13.98
N ASN A 56 18.00 -16.42 13.78
CA ASN A 56 18.18 -17.82 14.12
C ASN A 56 18.48 -18.70 12.90
N GLY A 57 18.26 -18.20 11.67
CA GLY A 57 18.57 -18.92 10.44
C GLY A 57 18.00 -20.34 10.41
N ASP A 58 18.87 -21.33 10.33
CA ASP A 58 18.48 -22.75 10.33
C ASP A 58 17.88 -23.24 11.66
N ASN A 59 18.10 -22.52 12.76
CA ASN A 59 17.50 -22.81 14.05
C ASN A 59 16.14 -22.11 14.24
N SER A 60 15.68 -21.28 13.29
CA SER A 60 14.33 -20.70 13.37
C SER A 60 13.26 -21.78 13.19
N GLU A 61 12.22 -21.71 14.03
CA GLU A 61 11.02 -22.53 13.92
C GLU A 61 10.18 -22.16 12.70
N PHE A 62 10.36 -20.94 12.17
CA PHE A 62 9.65 -20.47 11.00
C PHE A 62 10.48 -20.63 9.74
N ILE A 63 9.77 -20.77 8.64
CA ILE A 63 10.31 -20.60 7.31
C ILE A 63 9.45 -19.59 6.56
N ARG A 64 10.10 -18.84 5.67
CA ARG A 64 9.40 -18.02 4.70
C ARG A 64 9.13 -18.86 3.47
N THR A 65 7.85 -19.01 3.13
CA THR A 65 7.42 -19.79 1.96
C THR A 65 7.25 -18.90 0.73
N ASP A 66 6.77 -17.67 0.95
CA ASP A 66 6.65 -16.59 -0.03
C ASP A 66 6.72 -15.21 0.68
N PRO A 67 6.86 -14.08 -0.04
CA PRO A 67 6.82 -12.76 0.57
C PRO A 67 5.59 -12.58 1.47
N GLY A 68 5.82 -12.33 2.76
CA GLY A 68 4.75 -12.20 3.76
C GLY A 68 4.09 -13.52 4.22
N TYR A 69 4.44 -14.67 3.66
CA TYR A 69 3.92 -15.99 4.06
C TYR A 69 4.90 -16.76 4.93
N PHE A 70 4.40 -17.25 6.07
CA PHE A 70 5.17 -17.99 7.06
C PHE A 70 4.61 -19.38 7.26
N TYR A 71 5.49 -20.32 7.60
CA TYR A 71 5.13 -21.69 7.95
C TYR A 71 6.09 -22.26 8.99
N LEU A 72 5.75 -23.40 9.60
CA LEU A 72 6.61 -24.07 10.58
C LEU A 72 7.57 -25.04 9.89
N LYS A 73 8.86 -24.96 10.25
CA LYS A 73 9.91 -25.84 9.73
C LYS A 73 9.63 -27.31 10.02
N THR A 74 9.20 -27.61 11.25
CA THR A 74 8.82 -28.96 11.69
C THR A 74 7.68 -29.54 10.87
N LEU A 75 6.71 -28.72 10.48
CA LEU A 75 5.61 -29.15 9.63
C LEU A 75 6.01 -29.27 8.16
N LYS A 76 6.98 -28.48 7.68
CA LYS A 76 7.52 -28.62 6.32
C LYS A 76 8.17 -29.99 6.12
N VAL A 77 8.96 -30.44 7.09
CA VAL A 77 9.58 -31.78 7.08
C VAL A 77 8.49 -32.86 7.06
N SER A 78 7.46 -32.71 7.89
CA SER A 78 6.32 -33.62 7.89
C SER A 78 5.50 -33.61 6.58
N LEU A 79 5.46 -32.49 5.86
CA LEU A 79 4.83 -32.42 4.54
C LEU A 79 5.66 -33.12 3.48
N SER A 80 7.00 -32.97 3.49
CA SER A 80 7.87 -33.74 2.57
C SER A 80 7.79 -35.24 2.79
N ASP A 81 7.57 -35.70 4.02
CA ASP A 81 7.43 -37.13 4.36
C ASP A 81 6.02 -37.68 4.07
N ARG A 82 4.99 -36.82 4.08
CA ARG A 82 3.58 -37.20 3.82
C ARG A 82 3.16 -37.12 2.35
N VAL A 83 3.99 -36.58 1.46
CA VAL A 83 3.70 -36.47 0.02
C VAL A 83 4.09 -37.78 -0.71
N LYS A 84 3.40 -38.85 -0.35
CA LYS A 84 3.08 -39.96 -1.27
C LYS A 84 1.60 -40.25 -1.06
N ILE A 85 0.74 -39.64 -1.89
CA ILE A 85 -0.57 -40.12 -2.40
C ILE A 85 -1.45 -38.94 -2.84
N LYS A 86 -1.63 -38.89 -4.17
CA LYS A 86 -2.79 -38.47 -4.98
C LYS A 86 -3.25 -37.00 -4.98
N ASP A 87 -2.84 -36.35 -6.08
CA ASP A 87 -3.57 -35.38 -6.90
C ASP A 87 -5.06 -35.20 -6.59
N VAL A 88 -5.41 -34.15 -5.82
CA VAL A 88 -6.55 -33.28 -6.15
C VAL A 88 -6.27 -31.89 -5.58
N SER A 89 -5.73 -31.00 -6.40
CA SER A 89 -6.01 -29.57 -6.38
C SER A 89 -5.20 -28.98 -7.52
N ALA A 90 -5.88 -28.36 -8.47
CA ALA A 90 -5.27 -27.73 -9.62
C ALA A 90 -3.98 -27.02 -9.19
N LYS A 91 -2.86 -27.38 -9.82
CA LYS A 91 -1.70 -26.52 -9.92
C LYS A 91 -2.19 -25.20 -10.53
N ALA A 92 -2.72 -24.30 -9.71
CA ALA A 92 -2.63 -22.89 -9.98
C ALA A 92 -1.13 -22.64 -10.01
N ARG A 93 -0.56 -22.82 -11.20
CA ARG A 93 0.80 -22.44 -11.51
C ARG A 93 0.79 -20.96 -11.18
N ILE A 94 1.24 -20.57 -9.99
CA ILE A 94 1.46 -19.17 -9.64
C ILE A 94 2.58 -18.74 -10.57
N ILE A 95 2.21 -18.36 -11.78
CA ILE A 95 3.09 -17.72 -12.72
C ILE A 95 3.37 -16.39 -12.04
N LYS A 96 4.53 -16.26 -11.39
CA LYS A 96 5.05 -14.96 -10.96
C LYS A 96 5.16 -14.14 -12.24
N HIS A 97 4.13 -13.35 -12.53
CA HIS A 97 4.11 -12.49 -13.70
C HIS A 97 5.21 -11.45 -13.50
N ARG A 98 6.30 -11.60 -14.24
CA ARG A 98 7.34 -10.56 -14.28
C ARG A 98 6.72 -9.34 -14.93
N ILE A 99 6.57 -8.25 -14.19
CA ILE A 99 6.16 -6.97 -14.79
C ILE A 99 7.17 -6.58 -15.85
N ASN A 100 6.65 -6.12 -16.99
CA ASN A 100 7.46 -5.67 -18.11
C ASN A 100 8.38 -4.52 -17.67
N LYS A 101 9.69 -4.80 -17.61
CA LYS A 101 10.70 -3.80 -17.24
C LYS A 101 10.81 -2.66 -18.25
N LEU A 102 10.26 -2.83 -19.46
CA LEU A 102 10.29 -1.87 -20.56
C LEU A 102 9.13 -0.88 -20.55
N LEU A 103 8.29 -0.86 -19.50
CA LEU A 103 7.23 0.15 -19.38
C LEU A 103 7.83 1.57 -19.38
N SER A 104 7.39 2.38 -20.34
CA SER A 104 7.72 3.80 -20.40
C SER A 104 7.14 4.56 -19.21
N THR A 105 7.68 5.76 -18.93
CA THR A 105 7.17 6.63 -17.85
C THR A 105 5.70 6.99 -18.05
N LYS A 106 5.26 7.21 -19.30
CA LYS A 106 3.86 7.52 -19.63
C LYS A 106 2.94 6.34 -19.30
N GLN A 107 3.28 5.13 -19.77
CA GLN A 107 2.49 3.93 -19.47
C GLN A 107 2.38 3.66 -17.96
N LYS A 108 3.45 3.92 -17.21
CA LYS A 108 3.43 3.85 -15.74
C LYS A 108 2.46 4.88 -15.14
N GLY A 109 2.45 6.11 -15.63
CA GLY A 109 1.45 7.11 -15.28
C GLY A 109 0.03 6.59 -15.52
N ASP A 110 -0.26 6.21 -16.77
CA ASP A 110 -1.59 5.75 -17.22
C ASP A 110 -2.14 4.59 -16.37
N ILE A 111 -1.29 3.59 -16.08
CA ILE A 111 -1.62 2.43 -15.24
C ILE A 111 -1.93 2.87 -13.81
N THR A 112 -1.10 3.76 -13.26
CA THR A 112 -1.28 4.26 -11.89
C THR A 112 -2.58 5.02 -11.75
N GLU A 113 -2.82 5.97 -12.65
CA GLU A 113 -4.05 6.76 -12.67
C GLU A 113 -5.28 5.85 -12.81
N ALA A 114 -5.16 4.73 -13.53
CA ALA A 114 -6.26 3.80 -13.72
C ALA A 114 -6.57 3.06 -12.41
N ARG A 115 -5.52 2.60 -11.72
CA ARG A 115 -5.65 1.99 -10.39
C ARG A 115 -6.25 2.96 -9.37
N VAL A 116 -5.81 4.22 -9.37
CA VAL A 116 -6.35 5.25 -8.48
C VAL A 116 -7.83 5.52 -8.79
N ALA A 117 -8.18 5.71 -10.06
CA ALA A 117 -9.58 5.91 -10.46
C ALA A 117 -10.47 4.71 -10.10
N GLU A 118 -9.96 3.48 -10.25
CA GLU A 118 -10.66 2.26 -9.85
C GLU A 118 -10.91 2.22 -8.34
N LEU A 119 -9.89 2.49 -7.50
CA LEU A 119 -10.05 2.52 -6.05
C LEU A 119 -11.11 3.53 -5.62
N ILE A 120 -11.08 4.74 -6.20
CA ILE A 120 -12.04 5.80 -5.88
C ILE A 120 -13.47 5.38 -6.27
N THR A 121 -13.63 4.77 -7.45
CA THR A 121 -14.94 4.34 -7.95
C THR A 121 -15.47 3.12 -7.18
N LEU A 122 -14.58 2.19 -6.81
CA LEU A 122 -14.93 0.94 -6.15
C LEU A 122 -15.33 1.14 -4.68
N TYR A 123 -14.62 2.01 -3.95
CA TYR A 123 -14.85 2.26 -2.52
C TYR A 123 -15.66 3.54 -2.26
N GLY A 124 -16.07 4.26 -3.30
CA GLY A 124 -16.91 5.45 -3.19
C GLY A 124 -18.38 5.12 -3.05
N ASP A 125 -18.80 4.64 -1.87
CA ASP A 125 -20.19 4.23 -1.57
C ASP A 125 -21.24 5.32 -1.86
N GLU A 126 -20.82 6.58 -1.91
CA GLU A 126 -21.67 7.72 -2.26
C GLU A 126 -21.80 7.98 -3.78
N GLY A 127 -21.39 7.01 -4.61
CA GLY A 127 -21.51 7.07 -6.07
C GLY A 127 -20.51 8.03 -6.70
N LEU A 128 -19.24 7.99 -6.28
CA LEU A 128 -18.18 8.75 -6.91
C LEU A 128 -17.95 8.27 -8.35
N SER A 129 -17.70 9.22 -9.26
CA SER A 129 -17.38 8.97 -10.66
C SER A 129 -16.09 9.68 -11.04
N CYS A 130 -15.17 8.94 -11.64
CA CYS A 130 -13.87 9.44 -12.09
C CYS A 130 -13.89 9.72 -13.60
N TYR A 131 -13.39 10.89 -13.99
CA TYR A 131 -13.23 11.31 -15.38
C TYR A 131 -11.77 11.66 -15.64
N ARG A 132 -11.27 11.36 -16.83
CA ARG A 132 -9.94 11.78 -17.28
C ARG A 132 -10.08 12.92 -18.28
N PRO A 133 -9.36 14.05 -18.08
CA PRO A 133 -9.40 15.13 -19.05
C PRO A 133 -8.72 14.71 -20.36
N ILE A 134 -9.18 15.27 -21.48
CA ILE A 134 -8.60 15.03 -22.81
C ILE A 134 -7.28 15.82 -22.96
N SER A 135 -7.18 16.98 -22.31
CA SER A 135 -6.00 17.87 -22.29
C SER A 135 -5.31 17.85 -20.92
N ASP A 136 -3.98 17.84 -20.89
CA ASP A 136 -3.18 17.73 -19.65
C ASP A 136 -2.58 19.08 -19.17
N ASP A 137 -3.00 20.20 -19.75
CA ASP A 137 -2.36 21.52 -19.59
C ASP A 137 -2.38 22.05 -18.14
N GLU A 138 -3.30 21.56 -17.31
CA GLU A 138 -3.48 21.99 -15.91
C GLU A 138 -2.87 21.04 -14.88
N GLY A 139 -2.20 19.97 -15.33
CA GLY A 139 -1.65 18.95 -14.43
C GLY A 139 -2.72 18.16 -13.65
N ILE A 140 -3.95 18.12 -14.17
CA ILE A 140 -5.07 17.36 -13.64
C ILE A 140 -5.08 16.00 -14.33
N ASP A 141 -4.94 14.93 -13.56
CA ASP A 141 -4.92 13.57 -14.10
C ASP A 141 -6.31 12.91 -13.96
N ILE A 142 -7.05 13.23 -12.90
CA ILE A 142 -8.39 12.68 -12.62
C ILE A 142 -9.31 13.79 -12.09
N ILE A 143 -10.56 13.83 -12.55
CA ILE A 143 -11.65 14.64 -12.00
C ILE A 143 -12.62 13.69 -11.31
N VAL A 144 -12.92 13.93 -10.04
CA VAL A 144 -13.87 13.12 -9.28
C VAL A 144 -15.11 13.95 -8.99
N LYS A 145 -16.27 13.39 -9.32
CA LYS A 145 -17.58 13.99 -9.09
C LYS A 145 -18.44 13.06 -8.25
N ARG A 146 -19.22 13.63 -7.34
CA ARG A 146 -20.26 12.91 -6.59
C ARG A 146 -21.57 12.88 -7.38
N ARG A 147 -22.19 11.71 -7.50
CA ARG A 147 -23.48 11.57 -8.19
C ARG A 147 -24.55 12.47 -7.55
N GLY A 148 -25.36 13.13 -8.38
CA GLY A 148 -26.45 13.98 -7.91
C GLY A 148 -26.01 15.34 -7.37
N ARG A 149 -24.71 15.65 -7.33
CA ARG A 149 -24.20 16.96 -6.95
C ARG A 149 -23.23 17.54 -7.98
N LEU A 150 -22.91 18.83 -7.83
CA LEU A 150 -22.03 19.57 -8.75
C LEU A 150 -20.62 19.78 -8.19
N GLU A 151 -20.37 19.44 -6.92
CA GLU A 151 -19.04 19.52 -6.35
C GLU A 151 -18.12 18.51 -7.03
N VAL A 152 -16.92 18.97 -7.33
CA VAL A 152 -15.86 18.19 -7.97
C VAL A 152 -14.54 18.45 -7.27
N VAL A 153 -13.71 17.42 -7.22
CA VAL A 153 -12.30 17.55 -6.88
C VAL A 153 -11.44 17.14 -8.07
N TYR A 154 -10.28 17.76 -8.16
CA TYR A 154 -9.29 17.54 -9.19
C TYR A 154 -8.09 16.86 -8.54
N ILE A 155 -7.55 15.84 -9.18
CA ILE A 155 -6.48 15.03 -8.61
C ILE A 155 -5.30 15.04 -9.58
N GLN A 156 -4.13 15.38 -9.04
CA GLN A 156 -2.85 15.10 -9.67
C GLN A 156 -2.22 13.87 -9.01
N VAL A 157 -1.98 12.84 -9.81
CA VAL A 157 -1.36 11.58 -9.39
C VAL A 157 0.14 11.64 -9.67
N LYS A 158 0.92 11.16 -8.70
CA LYS A 158 2.36 10.93 -8.86
C LYS A 158 2.70 9.57 -8.28
N SER A 159 3.52 8.83 -9.02
CA SER A 159 3.92 7.49 -8.62
C SER A 159 5.41 7.25 -8.70
N THR A 160 5.84 6.26 -7.93
CA THR A 160 7.14 5.60 -8.12
C THR A 160 6.92 4.08 -8.12
N TYR A 161 7.83 3.36 -8.75
CA TYR A 161 7.68 1.95 -9.09
C TYR A 161 8.76 1.11 -8.44
N GLY A 162 8.35 0.05 -7.74
CA GLY A 162 9.17 -1.08 -7.31
C GLY A 162 10.07 -0.84 -6.09
N TYR A 163 9.96 -1.71 -5.08
CA TYR A 163 10.61 -1.57 -3.76
C TYR A 163 12.13 -1.49 -3.82
N LYS A 164 12.67 -0.45 -3.21
CA LYS A 164 14.09 -0.35 -2.87
C LYS A 164 14.21 0.17 -1.45
N GLU A 165 14.58 -0.74 -0.56
CA GLU A 165 14.67 -0.56 0.89
C GLU A 165 15.49 0.68 1.29
N ASP A 166 16.52 1.00 0.51
CA ASP A 166 17.45 2.11 0.75
C ASP A 166 17.04 3.45 0.08
N ARG A 167 15.94 3.48 -0.69
CA ARG A 167 15.52 4.67 -1.45
C ARG A 167 14.17 5.19 -0.99
N GLY A 168 14.07 6.50 -0.82
CA GLY A 168 12.80 7.18 -0.60
C GLY A 168 12.00 7.37 -1.90
N PHE A 169 10.69 7.56 -1.77
CA PHE A 169 9.88 8.10 -2.85
C PHE A 169 10.12 9.60 -2.92
N VAL A 170 10.80 10.03 -3.99
CA VAL A 170 11.00 11.43 -4.34
C VAL A 170 10.23 11.75 -5.61
N SER A 171 9.39 12.79 -5.57
CA SER A 171 8.67 13.30 -6.74
C SER A 171 8.78 14.82 -6.79
N LYS A 172 9.14 15.35 -7.96
CA LYS A 172 9.19 16.80 -8.22
C LYS A 172 7.92 17.20 -8.97
N VAL A 173 7.27 18.26 -8.49
CA VAL A 173 6.08 18.84 -9.12
C VAL A 173 6.34 20.33 -9.34
N LYS A 174 6.05 20.83 -10.55
CA LYS A 174 6.20 22.25 -10.85
C LYS A 174 5.08 23.01 -10.13
N GLU A 175 5.43 24.01 -9.33
CA GLU A 175 4.44 24.78 -8.58
C GLU A 175 3.39 25.43 -9.50
N LYS A 176 3.80 25.90 -10.68
CA LYS A 176 2.91 26.54 -11.65
C LYS A 176 1.79 25.62 -12.18
N THR A 177 1.94 24.30 -12.05
CA THR A 177 0.92 23.32 -12.47
C THR A 177 0.01 22.92 -11.31
N ILE A 178 0.21 23.47 -10.11
CA ILE A 178 -0.59 23.18 -8.93
C ILE A 178 -1.53 24.35 -8.69
N GLN A 179 -2.83 24.15 -8.90
CA GLN A 179 -3.83 25.14 -8.50
C GLN A 179 -3.96 25.15 -6.97
N ASN A 180 -3.66 26.29 -6.32
CA ASN A 180 -3.71 26.43 -4.87
C ASN A 180 -5.16 26.57 -4.36
N LYS A 181 -5.93 25.47 -4.43
CA LYS A 181 -7.32 25.37 -3.99
C LYS A 181 -7.53 24.04 -3.27
N THR A 182 -8.37 24.02 -2.24
CA THR A 182 -8.68 22.80 -1.46
C THR A 182 -9.27 21.67 -2.31
N ARG A 183 -9.89 22.01 -3.45
CA ARG A 183 -10.46 21.07 -4.43
C ARG A 183 -9.39 20.37 -5.28
N MET A 184 -8.16 20.86 -5.27
CA MET A 184 -7.03 20.24 -5.97
C MET A 184 -6.28 19.35 -4.99
N LEU A 185 -6.17 18.06 -5.30
CA LEU A 185 -5.55 17.05 -4.46
C LEU A 185 -4.29 16.49 -5.11
N MET A 186 -3.25 16.34 -4.31
CA MET A 186 -2.01 15.69 -4.68
C MET A 186 -2.03 14.26 -4.13
N VAL A 187 -2.14 13.28 -5.03
CA VAL A 187 -2.17 11.86 -4.67
C VAL A 187 -0.84 11.21 -5.02
N PHE A 188 -0.09 10.83 -3.98
CA PHE A 188 1.19 10.13 -4.15
C PHE A 188 1.02 8.67 -3.80
N VAL A 189 1.33 7.80 -4.76
CA VAL A 189 1.19 6.35 -4.60
C VAL A 189 2.46 5.61 -4.93
N TYR A 190 2.58 4.43 -4.34
CA TYR A 190 3.67 3.54 -4.61
C TYR A 190 3.16 2.30 -5.33
N PHE A 191 3.76 1.96 -6.48
CA PHE A 191 3.36 0.79 -7.24
C PHE A 191 4.28 -0.40 -6.91
N ASP A 192 3.70 -1.46 -6.34
CA ASP A 192 4.36 -2.72 -6.07
C ASP A 192 4.48 -3.56 -7.34
N LEU A 193 5.72 -3.84 -7.77
CA LEU A 193 5.93 -4.67 -8.95
C LEU A 193 5.84 -6.17 -8.66
N THR A 194 5.83 -6.56 -7.40
CA THR A 194 5.71 -7.95 -6.97
C THR A 194 4.25 -8.37 -6.90
N GLU A 195 3.38 -7.48 -6.42
CA GLU A 195 1.93 -7.69 -6.36
C GLU A 195 1.20 -7.20 -7.63
N GLY A 196 1.82 -6.33 -8.42
CA GLY A 196 1.15 -5.72 -9.58
C GLY A 196 0.07 -4.71 -9.19
N ASP A 197 0.17 -4.13 -8.00
CA ASP A 197 -0.84 -3.24 -7.42
C ASP A 197 -0.18 -2.11 -6.60
N LEU A 198 -0.98 -1.14 -6.15
CA LEU A 198 -0.54 -0.09 -5.23
C LEU A 198 -0.25 -0.66 -3.83
N TYR A 199 0.72 -0.07 -3.14
CA TYR A 199 0.94 -0.33 -1.71
C TYR A 199 -0.31 -0.02 -0.89
N ASP A 200 -0.42 -0.67 0.26
CA ASP A 200 -1.54 -0.47 1.19
C ASP A 200 -1.70 0.98 1.63
N HIS A 201 -0.64 1.79 1.62
CA HIS A 201 -0.68 3.19 2.01
C HIS A 201 -0.46 4.12 0.83
N VAL A 202 -1.30 5.15 0.76
CA VAL A 202 -1.21 6.26 -0.20
C VAL A 202 -1.21 7.58 0.54
N PHE A 203 -0.74 8.65 -0.11
CA PHE A 203 -0.85 9.99 0.44
C PHE A 203 -1.88 10.77 -0.37
N CYS A 204 -2.85 11.38 0.31
CA CYS A 204 -3.85 12.25 -0.29
C CYS A 204 -3.80 13.63 0.38
N ILE A 205 -3.16 14.59 -0.29
CA ILE A 205 -2.81 15.89 0.30
C ILE A 205 -3.53 17.01 -0.47
N PRO A 206 -4.37 17.84 0.17
CA PRO A 206 -4.88 19.05 -0.46
C PRO A 206 -3.75 19.98 -0.91
N ALA A 207 -3.88 20.59 -2.09
CA ALA A 207 -2.84 21.43 -2.68
C ALA A 207 -2.34 22.57 -1.77
N PRO A 208 -3.19 23.29 -1.01
CA PRO A 208 -2.72 24.31 -0.07
C PRO A 208 -1.78 23.75 1.00
N GLU A 209 -2.10 22.59 1.58
CA GLU A 209 -1.25 21.93 2.58
C GLU A 209 0.03 21.38 1.93
N PHE A 210 -0.07 20.81 0.73
CA PHE A 210 1.12 20.35 0.01
C PHE A 210 2.11 21.50 -0.26
N LEU A 211 1.62 22.64 -0.76
CA LEU A 211 2.43 23.83 -1.02
C LEU A 211 3.07 24.38 0.26
N LYS A 212 2.30 24.47 1.34
CA LYS A 212 2.79 24.88 2.66
C LYS A 212 3.90 23.96 3.18
N LEU A 213 3.70 22.64 3.14
CA LEU A 213 4.67 21.65 3.62
C LEU A 213 5.93 21.59 2.74
N THR A 214 5.84 21.94 1.46
CA THR A 214 6.97 21.91 0.52
C THR A 214 7.66 23.26 0.32
N THR A 215 7.17 24.31 0.98
CA THR A 215 7.77 25.64 0.91
C THR A 215 9.17 25.63 1.54
N ASN A 216 10.17 26.06 0.75
CA ASN A 216 11.54 26.21 1.23
C ASN A 216 11.95 27.69 1.18
N LYS A 217 11.98 28.35 2.34
CA LYS A 217 12.35 29.77 2.46
C LYS A 217 13.76 30.10 1.96
N LYS A 218 14.66 29.12 1.87
CA LYS A 218 16.07 29.30 1.47
C LYS A 218 16.32 29.09 -0.02
N LYS A 219 15.35 28.58 -0.77
CA LYS A 219 15.55 28.11 -2.14
C LYS A 219 14.45 28.68 -3.04
N LYS A 220 14.82 29.58 -3.93
CA LYS A 220 13.95 30.26 -4.92
C LYS A 220 13.60 29.32 -6.10
N THR A 221 13.31 28.06 -5.82
CA THR A 221 12.97 27.05 -6.83
C THR A 221 11.47 27.05 -7.07
N THR A 222 11.06 26.98 -8.33
CA THR A 222 9.67 26.82 -8.76
C THR A 222 9.16 25.38 -8.60
N ASP A 223 10.02 24.44 -8.19
CA ASP A 223 9.65 23.04 -7.99
C ASP A 223 9.33 22.78 -6.51
N ARG A 224 8.26 22.02 -6.29
CA ARG A 224 7.91 21.41 -5.01
C ARG A 224 8.34 19.96 -5.02
N VAL A 225 8.96 19.50 -3.93
CA VAL A 225 9.49 18.14 -3.83
C VAL A 225 8.76 17.38 -2.72
N PHE A 226 8.07 16.31 -3.11
CA PHE A 226 7.56 15.30 -2.21
C PHE A 226 8.67 14.29 -1.93
N THR A 227 8.97 14.04 -0.66
CA THR A 227 9.98 13.06 -0.23
C THR A 227 9.48 12.29 0.99
N VAL A 228 9.41 10.96 0.87
CA VAL A 228 9.10 10.05 1.99
C VAL A 228 10.03 8.83 1.96
N GLY A 229 10.45 8.37 3.14
CA GLY A 229 11.22 7.13 3.24
C GLY A 229 10.29 5.93 3.17
N LEU A 230 10.60 4.92 2.34
CA LEU A 230 9.72 3.75 2.18
C LEU A 230 9.71 2.81 3.38
N LYS A 231 10.74 2.85 4.23
CA LYS A 231 10.83 2.03 5.45
C LYS A 231 9.95 2.55 6.59
N ASN A 232 9.85 3.88 6.74
CA ASN A 232 9.07 4.54 7.78
C ASN A 232 8.35 5.77 7.18
N PRO A 233 7.37 5.57 6.28
CA PRO A 233 6.68 6.67 5.59
C PRO A 233 5.85 7.55 6.54
N ASP A 234 5.41 6.97 7.66
CA ASP A 234 4.70 7.58 8.79
C ASP A 234 5.55 8.59 9.58
N ARG A 235 6.88 8.56 9.46
CA ARG A 235 7.76 9.56 10.08
C ARG A 235 7.97 10.81 9.22
N SER A 236 7.34 10.88 8.05
CA SER A 236 7.43 12.04 7.18
C SER A 236 6.54 13.18 7.68
N LYS A 237 6.83 14.39 7.21
CA LYS A 237 5.95 15.57 7.42
C LYS A 237 4.57 15.45 6.74
N TYR A 238 4.30 14.36 6.03
CA TYR A 238 3.04 14.08 5.36
C TYR A 238 2.23 12.98 6.07
N ALA A 239 2.66 12.53 7.24
CA ALA A 239 2.07 11.40 7.96
C ALA A 239 0.55 11.53 8.19
N GLU A 240 0.07 12.74 8.46
CA GLU A 240 -1.37 13.01 8.65
C GLU A 240 -2.22 12.82 7.39
N PHE A 241 -1.58 12.83 6.21
CA PHE A 241 -2.22 12.62 4.92
C PHE A 241 -2.01 11.19 4.39
N MET A 242 -1.29 10.36 5.14
CA MET A 242 -1.07 8.96 4.80
C MET A 242 -2.29 8.15 5.23
N ILE A 243 -2.94 7.52 4.25
CA ILE A 243 -4.17 6.74 4.45
C ILE A 243 -4.00 5.36 3.86
N GLU A 244 -4.84 4.41 4.29
CA GLU A 244 -4.96 3.13 3.59
C GLU A 244 -5.60 3.35 2.20
N LYS A 245 -5.17 2.62 1.18
CA LYS A 245 -5.53 2.87 -0.22
C LYS A 245 -7.04 2.79 -0.51
N ARG A 246 -7.79 1.99 0.25
CA ARG A 246 -9.25 1.84 0.15
C ARG A 246 -9.98 3.01 0.80
N GLU A 247 -9.37 3.66 1.79
CA GLU A 247 -9.90 4.88 2.42
C GLU A 247 -9.77 6.14 1.52
N LEU A 248 -9.15 6.03 0.35
CA LEU A 248 -8.99 7.16 -0.57
C LEU A 248 -10.33 7.77 -0.99
N ALA A 249 -11.34 6.95 -1.26
CA ALA A 249 -12.67 7.42 -1.63
C ALA A 249 -13.34 8.20 -0.48
N ASN A 250 -13.32 7.62 0.73
CA ASN A 250 -13.83 8.27 1.95
C ASN A 250 -13.14 9.60 2.20
N LYS A 251 -11.81 9.65 2.03
CA LYS A 251 -11.05 10.88 2.23
C LYS A 251 -11.43 11.97 1.24
N ILE A 252 -11.71 11.61 0.00
CA ILE A 252 -12.18 12.54 -1.03
C ILE A 252 -13.55 13.10 -0.65
N VAL A 253 -14.48 12.24 -0.21
CA VAL A 253 -15.81 12.67 0.28
C VAL A 253 -15.67 13.66 1.44
N GLU A 254 -14.86 13.34 2.46
CA GLU A 254 -14.62 14.23 3.60
C GLU A 254 -14.11 15.62 3.18
N ILE A 255 -13.32 15.68 2.12
CA ILE A 255 -12.81 16.94 1.57
C ILE A 255 -13.93 17.66 0.82
N MET A 256 -14.68 16.95 -0.02
CA MET A 256 -15.81 17.51 -0.78
C MET A 256 -16.87 18.13 0.13
N ASP A 257 -17.18 17.51 1.26
CA ASP A 257 -18.17 18.03 2.22
C ASP A 257 -17.68 19.28 2.98
N LYS A 258 -16.40 19.64 2.86
CA LYS A 258 -15.80 20.86 3.44
C LYS A 258 -15.63 21.99 2.41
N LEU A 259 -15.98 21.77 1.14
CA LEU A 259 -15.83 22.74 0.05
C LEU A 259 -17.01 23.72 -0.05
#